data_AF-A0A4P9C5Q9-F1
#
_entry.id   AF-A0A4P9C5Q9-F1
#
_cell.length_a   1.000
_cell.length_b   1.000
_cell.length_c   1.000
_cell.angle_alpha   90.00
_cell.angle_beta   90.00
_cell.angle_gamma   90.00
#
_symmetry.space_group_name_H-M   'P 1'
#
loop_
_entity.id
_entity.type
_entity.pdbx_description
1 polymer ?
#
loop_
_entity_poly.entity_id
_entity_poly.type
_entity_poly.pdbx_seq_one_letter_code
_entity_poly.pdbx_strand_id
1 'polypeptide(L)'
;MLNGIDISAWQQGIDTAAVPSDFVIIKATEGLNYVNGDCDRAYQQAKAAGKKLGVYHFADGNSSGTAEADFFVDNVAGYIGEAVLVLDWETHAVTRGSGYAKAFLDRVQARTGIKPMIYMSGSVVNEWDWSAVVAGDYGLWVAYYSTDSCDGYWPDAPMYPISDWAGASMLQYTSGGYLPGWSDRLDLNVFYGDHAAWDAYAGGGTGVTPQPQPVPAPEAQENAQNTTTHIVQSGDTLSAIADRYGTTYQHLASINGIADPDLIYPGDIIVIDGVASGSGQTYTIQSGDTLSSIAGKFGTSVAHLAALNGIENPDLIYTGDTIRIN
;
A
#
# COMPACT_ATOMS: atom_id res chain seq x y z
N MET A 1 -11.03 3.65 26.97
CA MET A 1 -10.13 4.10 25.90
C MET A 1 -8.96 3.15 25.86
N LEU A 2 -8.52 2.81 24.67
CA LEU A 2 -7.35 1.97 24.41
C LEU A 2 -6.37 2.80 23.59
N ASN A 3 -5.07 2.63 23.83
CA ASN A 3 -4.02 3.26 23.06
C ASN A 3 -3.36 2.25 22.14
N GLY A 4 -3.05 2.65 20.92
CA GLY A 4 -2.56 1.73 19.93
C GLY A 4 -1.66 2.35 18.89
N ILE A 5 -1.12 1.47 18.06
CA ILE A 5 -0.35 1.84 16.88
C ILE A 5 -1.03 1.23 15.66
N ASP A 6 -0.83 1.86 14.52
CA ASP A 6 -0.97 1.20 13.25
C ASP A 6 0.40 1.08 12.57
N ILE A 7 0.57 0.02 11.78
CA ILE A 7 1.84 -0.31 11.13
C ILE A 7 1.62 -0.88 9.74
N SER A 8 2.66 -0.75 8.90
CA SER A 8 2.69 -1.30 7.55
C SER A 8 4.04 -1.96 7.25
N ALA A 9 4.34 -2.23 5.99
CA ALA A 9 5.67 -2.68 5.57
C ALA A 9 6.78 -1.67 5.91
N TRP A 10 6.47 -0.40 6.15
CA TRP A 10 7.45 0.59 6.63
C TRP A 10 8.01 0.27 8.02
N GLN A 11 7.28 -0.49 8.83
CA GLN A 11 7.71 -0.95 10.15
C GLN A 11 8.02 -2.45 10.14
N GLN A 12 8.40 -3.01 8.99
CA GLN A 12 8.71 -4.43 8.86
C GLN A 12 9.73 -4.88 9.92
N GLY A 13 9.43 -6.01 10.57
CA GLY A 13 10.28 -6.58 11.62
C GLY A 13 10.12 -5.95 13.01
N ILE A 14 9.19 -4.99 13.19
CA ILE A 14 8.85 -4.48 14.52
C ILE A 14 8.45 -5.61 15.48
N ASP A 15 8.99 -5.57 16.70
CA ASP A 15 8.58 -6.44 17.79
C ASP A 15 7.32 -5.87 18.44
N THR A 16 6.16 -6.32 17.96
CA THR A 16 4.87 -5.85 18.46
C THR A 16 4.62 -6.27 19.90
N ALA A 17 5.37 -7.22 20.47
CA ALA A 17 5.27 -7.57 21.89
C ALA A 17 6.07 -6.61 22.77
N ALA A 18 7.17 -6.05 22.26
CA ALA A 18 8.03 -5.12 23.00
C ALA A 18 7.49 -3.67 23.01
N VAL A 19 6.77 -3.26 21.96
CA VAL A 19 6.17 -1.92 21.90
C VAL A 19 4.96 -1.84 22.85
N PRO A 20 4.88 -0.88 23.78
CA PRO A 20 3.73 -0.77 24.67
C PRO A 20 2.50 -0.31 23.87
N SER A 21 1.48 -1.14 23.76
CA SER A 21 0.18 -0.78 23.17
C SER A 21 -0.92 -1.73 23.63
N ASP A 22 -2.15 -1.23 23.71
CA ASP A 22 -3.36 -2.03 23.98
C ASP A 22 -3.85 -2.73 22.70
N PHE A 23 -3.67 -2.09 21.54
CA PHE A 23 -4.01 -2.62 20.23
C PHE A 23 -2.93 -2.38 19.16
N VAL A 24 -3.00 -3.16 18.08
CA VAL A 24 -2.20 -2.98 16.85
C VAL A 24 -3.11 -3.17 15.63
N ILE A 25 -3.10 -2.21 14.71
CA ILE A 25 -3.76 -2.34 13.39
C ILE A 25 -2.68 -2.49 12.32
N ILE A 26 -2.80 -3.46 11.43
CA ILE A 26 -1.72 -3.83 10.50
C ILE A 26 -2.21 -3.75 9.07
N LYS A 27 -1.44 -3.09 8.18
CA LYS A 27 -1.74 -3.11 6.73
C LYS A 27 -1.74 -4.54 6.26
N ALA A 28 -2.84 -5.01 5.68
CA ALA A 28 -2.93 -6.35 5.11
C ALA A 28 -2.83 -6.34 3.59
N THR A 29 -3.52 -5.40 2.94
CA THR A 29 -3.63 -5.35 1.48
C THR A 29 -3.73 -3.93 0.95
N GLU A 30 -3.46 -3.76 -0.35
CA GLU A 30 -3.66 -2.52 -1.10
C GLU A 30 -4.08 -2.86 -2.52
N GLY A 31 -5.09 -2.14 -3.05
CA GLY A 31 -5.59 -2.38 -4.40
C GLY A 31 -5.97 -3.85 -4.63
N LEU A 32 -5.68 -4.38 -5.81
CA LEU A 32 -5.98 -5.79 -6.16
C LEU A 32 -4.75 -6.69 -6.25
N ASN A 33 -3.57 -6.17 -5.93
CA ASN A 33 -2.30 -6.84 -6.25
C ASN A 33 -1.29 -6.84 -5.10
N TYR A 34 -1.46 -6.02 -4.07
CA TYR A 34 -0.52 -5.97 -2.96
C TYR A 34 -1.05 -6.67 -1.71
N VAL A 35 -0.23 -7.56 -1.16
CA VAL A 35 -0.41 -8.18 0.15
C VAL A 35 0.83 -7.88 0.98
N ASN A 36 0.65 -7.39 2.21
CA ASN A 36 1.78 -7.11 3.09
C ASN A 36 2.39 -8.40 3.64
N GLY A 37 3.60 -8.73 3.19
CA GLY A 37 4.36 -9.91 3.59
C GLY A 37 4.65 -10.03 5.09
N ASP A 38 4.71 -8.90 5.81
CA ASP A 38 4.98 -8.88 7.25
C ASP A 38 3.71 -8.94 8.12
N CYS A 39 2.53 -8.88 7.49
CA CYS A 39 1.26 -8.76 8.21
C CYS A 39 1.02 -9.92 9.18
N ASP A 40 1.14 -11.18 8.73
CA ASP A 40 0.86 -12.34 9.57
C ASP A 40 1.86 -12.46 10.73
N ARG A 41 3.16 -12.23 10.49
CA ARG A 41 4.17 -12.25 11.56
C ARG A 41 3.80 -11.24 12.66
N ALA A 42 3.56 -9.98 12.27
CA ALA A 42 3.24 -8.93 13.22
C ALA A 42 1.90 -9.19 13.95
N TYR A 43 0.91 -9.73 13.23
CA TYR A 43 -0.40 -10.09 13.75
C TYR A 43 -0.30 -11.20 14.81
N GLN A 44 0.36 -12.32 14.48
CA GLN A 44 0.52 -13.45 15.41
C GLN A 44 1.34 -13.04 16.64
N GLN A 45 2.35 -12.19 16.48
CA GLN A 45 3.13 -11.67 17.61
C GLN A 45 2.27 -10.77 18.53
N ALA A 46 1.46 -9.88 17.96
CA ALA A 46 0.55 -9.02 18.74
C ALA A 46 -0.53 -9.86 19.46
N LYS A 47 -1.06 -10.87 18.77
CA LYS A 47 -2.03 -11.83 19.32
C LYS A 47 -1.45 -12.60 20.49
N ALA A 48 -0.24 -13.15 20.34
CA ALA A 48 0.46 -13.86 21.41
C ALA A 48 0.76 -12.98 22.62
N ALA A 49 0.99 -11.68 22.39
CA ALA A 49 1.16 -10.67 23.45
C ALA A 49 -0.17 -10.24 24.11
N GLY A 50 -1.32 -10.78 23.68
CA GLY A 50 -2.64 -10.47 24.25
C GLY A 50 -3.22 -9.12 23.84
N LYS A 51 -2.72 -8.54 22.75
CA LYS A 51 -3.19 -7.25 22.25
C LYS A 51 -4.51 -7.39 21.49
N LYS A 52 -5.25 -6.29 21.44
CA LYS A 52 -6.39 -6.15 20.53
C LYS A 52 -5.88 -5.98 19.09
N LEU A 53 -6.59 -6.58 18.13
CA LEU A 53 -6.11 -6.78 16.77
C LEU A 53 -6.98 -6.02 15.77
N GLY A 54 -6.35 -5.46 14.75
CA GLY A 54 -7.00 -4.90 13.58
C GLY A 54 -6.16 -5.11 12.32
N VAL A 55 -6.83 -5.09 11.17
CA VAL A 55 -6.18 -5.10 9.86
C VAL A 55 -6.86 -4.11 8.94
N TYR A 56 -6.08 -3.49 8.06
CA TYR A 56 -6.61 -2.51 7.12
C TYR A 56 -6.25 -2.82 5.67
N HIS A 57 -7.10 -2.34 4.77
CA HIS A 57 -6.93 -2.32 3.33
C HIS A 57 -6.73 -0.89 2.86
N PHE A 58 -5.62 -0.59 2.18
CA PHE A 58 -5.39 0.71 1.57
C PHE A 58 -6.05 0.78 0.19
N ALA A 59 -7.02 1.67 0.04
CA ALA A 59 -7.70 1.85 -1.24
C ALA A 59 -6.80 2.55 -2.26
N ASP A 60 -6.57 1.92 -3.42
CA ASP A 60 -5.74 2.53 -4.47
C ASP A 60 -6.58 3.40 -5.44
N GLY A 61 -7.90 3.20 -5.47
CA GLY A 61 -8.84 3.92 -6.32
C GLY A 61 -8.83 3.49 -7.79
N ASN A 62 -8.03 2.49 -8.17
CA ASN A 62 -7.90 1.98 -9.54
C ASN A 62 -8.99 0.96 -9.88
N SER A 63 -9.65 0.40 -8.87
CA SER A 63 -10.72 -0.59 -9.04
C SER A 63 -12.05 -0.15 -8.42
N SER A 64 -13.04 -1.03 -8.34
CA SER A 64 -14.27 -0.76 -7.60
C SER A 64 -14.11 -1.15 -6.13
N GLY A 65 -14.75 -0.41 -5.22
CA GLY A 65 -14.69 -0.73 -3.79
C GLY A 65 -15.17 -2.16 -3.47
N THR A 66 -16.09 -2.71 -4.28
CA THR A 66 -16.49 -4.12 -4.15
C THR A 66 -15.39 -5.12 -4.52
N ALA A 67 -14.56 -4.82 -5.52
CA ALA A 67 -13.48 -5.70 -5.95
C ALA A 67 -12.35 -5.69 -4.92
N GLU A 68 -11.96 -4.50 -4.45
CA GLU A 68 -10.99 -4.34 -3.38
C GLU A 68 -11.46 -4.94 -2.05
N ALA A 69 -12.76 -4.85 -1.73
CA ALA A 69 -13.33 -5.54 -0.57
C ALA A 69 -13.24 -7.07 -0.69
N ASP A 70 -13.48 -7.62 -1.88
CA ASP A 70 -13.34 -9.05 -2.12
C ASP A 70 -11.89 -9.49 -1.95
N PHE A 71 -10.95 -8.75 -2.54
CA PHE A 71 -9.52 -9.00 -2.39
C PHE A 71 -9.06 -8.92 -0.93
N PHE A 72 -9.50 -7.90 -0.19
CA PHE A 72 -9.20 -7.76 1.23
C PHE A 72 -9.70 -8.96 2.02
N VAL A 73 -11.00 -9.30 1.92
CA VAL A 73 -11.61 -10.40 2.67
C VAL A 73 -10.95 -11.74 2.34
N ASP A 74 -10.62 -11.98 1.08
CA ASP A 74 -9.95 -13.22 0.66
C ASP A 74 -8.56 -13.38 1.28
N ASN A 75 -7.84 -12.27 1.52
CA ASN A 75 -6.49 -12.27 2.10
C ASN A 75 -6.46 -12.18 3.63
N VAL A 76 -7.57 -11.86 4.29
CA VAL A 76 -7.66 -11.75 5.77
C VAL A 76 -8.57 -12.77 6.41
N ALA A 77 -8.90 -13.85 5.70
CA ALA A 77 -9.84 -14.89 6.14
C ALA A 77 -9.51 -15.48 7.53
N GLY A 78 -8.23 -15.53 7.91
CA GLY A 78 -7.79 -16.01 9.22
C GLY A 78 -7.69 -14.98 10.32
N TYR A 79 -8.10 -13.74 10.06
CA TYR A 79 -8.22 -12.68 11.06
C TYR A 79 -9.69 -12.31 11.35
N ILE A 80 -10.61 -12.71 10.47
CA ILE A 80 -12.05 -12.38 10.58
C ILE A 80 -12.65 -13.02 11.84
N GLY A 81 -13.33 -12.21 12.65
CA GLY A 81 -13.90 -12.60 13.94
C GLY A 81 -12.96 -12.38 15.13
N GLU A 82 -11.70 -12.00 14.87
CA GLU A 82 -10.71 -11.62 15.89
C GLU A 82 -10.17 -10.19 15.70
N ALA A 83 -10.18 -9.69 14.47
CA ALA A 83 -9.65 -8.38 14.11
C ALA A 83 -10.74 -7.37 13.74
N VAL A 84 -10.54 -6.12 14.14
CA VAL A 84 -11.25 -4.97 13.53
C VAL A 84 -10.82 -4.86 12.07
N LEU A 85 -11.80 -4.78 11.17
CA LEU A 85 -11.58 -4.64 9.72
C LEU A 85 -11.69 -3.17 9.33
N VAL A 86 -10.73 -2.64 8.59
CA VAL A 86 -10.68 -1.21 8.25
C VAL A 86 -10.49 -1.02 6.74
N LEU A 87 -11.26 -0.11 6.16
CA LEU A 87 -10.93 0.53 4.88
C LEU A 87 -10.11 1.79 5.16
N ASP A 88 -8.88 1.85 4.69
CA ASP A 88 -8.07 3.06 4.63
C ASP A 88 -8.37 3.78 3.30
N TRP A 89 -9.09 4.90 3.38
CA TRP A 89 -9.60 5.65 2.24
C TRP A 89 -8.90 7.01 2.12
N GLU A 90 -7.87 7.04 1.29
CA GLU A 90 -7.06 8.24 1.06
C GLU A 90 -6.53 8.34 -0.38
N THR A 91 -5.76 9.40 -0.67
CA THR A 91 -5.10 9.64 -1.96
C THR A 91 -6.04 9.56 -3.17
N HIS A 92 -5.72 8.73 -4.17
CA HIS A 92 -6.43 8.57 -5.42
C HIS A 92 -7.84 8.00 -5.20
N ALA A 93 -8.04 7.17 -4.18
CA ALA A 93 -9.35 6.62 -3.85
C ALA A 93 -10.37 7.71 -3.48
N VAL A 94 -9.90 8.84 -2.92
CA VAL A 94 -10.77 9.99 -2.58
C VAL A 94 -11.53 10.49 -3.81
N THR A 95 -10.87 10.50 -4.96
CA THR A 95 -11.45 11.00 -6.23
C THR A 95 -12.62 10.13 -6.74
N ARG A 96 -12.77 8.92 -6.21
CA ARG A 96 -13.86 7.99 -6.55
C ARG A 96 -15.16 8.31 -5.80
N GLY A 97 -15.10 9.19 -4.80
CA GLY A 97 -16.24 9.63 -3.99
C GLY A 97 -16.73 8.60 -2.96
N SER A 98 -17.57 9.05 -2.03
CA SER A 98 -18.05 8.25 -0.90
C SER A 98 -18.85 7.00 -1.30
N GLY A 99 -19.38 6.95 -2.53
CA GLY A 99 -20.03 5.76 -3.09
C GLY A 99 -19.08 4.56 -3.24
N TYR A 100 -17.82 4.78 -3.59
CA TYR A 100 -16.79 3.73 -3.63
C TYR A 100 -16.60 3.14 -2.23
N ALA A 101 -16.41 4.01 -1.24
CA ALA A 101 -16.16 3.60 0.15
C ALA A 101 -17.37 2.83 0.70
N LYS A 102 -18.58 3.34 0.47
CA LYS A 102 -19.82 2.65 0.88
C LYS A 102 -19.92 1.25 0.27
N ALA A 103 -19.58 1.10 -1.01
CA ALA A 103 -19.62 -0.19 -1.69
C ALA A 103 -18.61 -1.19 -1.12
N PHE A 104 -17.41 -0.72 -0.74
CA PHE A 104 -16.42 -1.54 -0.04
C PHE A 104 -16.96 -1.99 1.33
N LEU A 105 -17.42 -1.05 2.15
CA LEU A 105 -17.89 -1.32 3.52
C LEU A 105 -19.06 -2.31 3.52
N ASP A 106 -20.04 -2.11 2.64
CA ASP A 106 -21.18 -3.02 2.47
C ASP A 106 -20.75 -4.41 2.03
N ARG A 107 -19.75 -4.48 1.14
CA ARG A 107 -19.27 -5.76 0.62
C ARG A 107 -18.53 -6.56 1.70
N VAL A 108 -17.68 -5.92 2.50
CA VAL A 108 -17.04 -6.57 3.65
C VAL A 108 -18.09 -7.05 4.65
N GLN A 109 -19.08 -6.22 4.99
CA GLN A 109 -20.16 -6.63 5.88
C GLN A 109 -20.95 -7.82 5.32
N ALA A 110 -21.30 -7.80 4.04
CA ALA A 110 -22.04 -8.88 3.41
C ALA A 110 -21.26 -10.21 3.40
N ARG A 111 -19.93 -10.16 3.30
CA ARG A 111 -19.08 -11.37 3.27
C ARG A 111 -18.71 -11.92 4.63
N THR A 112 -18.63 -11.06 5.65
CA THR A 112 -18.08 -11.43 6.96
C THR A 112 -19.13 -11.42 8.06
N GLY A 113 -20.24 -10.72 7.87
CA GLY A 113 -21.21 -10.41 8.92
C GLY A 113 -20.72 -9.32 9.89
N ILE A 114 -19.52 -8.77 9.70
CA ILE A 114 -18.87 -7.79 10.57
C ILE A 114 -18.86 -6.44 9.87
N LYS A 115 -19.25 -5.37 10.58
CA LYS A 115 -19.17 -4.02 10.05
C LYS A 115 -17.73 -3.51 10.12
N PRO A 116 -17.06 -3.25 8.98
CA PRO A 116 -15.75 -2.59 9.00
C PRO A 116 -15.85 -1.14 9.50
N MET A 117 -14.70 -0.59 9.90
CA MET A 117 -14.50 0.84 10.07
C MET A 117 -13.94 1.46 8.79
N ILE A 118 -14.07 2.79 8.68
CA ILE A 118 -13.39 3.58 7.64
C ILE A 118 -12.39 4.52 8.29
N TYR A 119 -11.17 4.53 7.75
CA TYR A 119 -10.12 5.48 8.05
C TYR A 119 -10.07 6.59 6.99
N MET A 120 -9.97 7.84 7.44
CA MET A 120 -9.82 9.01 6.57
C MET A 120 -9.05 10.13 7.25
N SER A 121 -8.40 10.98 6.46
CA SER A 121 -7.92 12.26 6.99
C SER A 121 -9.08 13.16 7.40
N GLY A 122 -8.84 14.00 8.40
CA GLY A 122 -9.81 14.94 8.89
C GLY A 122 -10.23 16.03 7.89
N SER A 123 -9.44 16.29 6.85
CA SER A 123 -9.88 17.14 5.72
C SER A 123 -10.98 16.42 4.93
N VAL A 124 -10.73 15.15 4.62
CA VAL A 124 -11.61 14.33 3.80
C VAL A 124 -12.97 14.08 4.47
N VAL A 125 -12.96 13.86 5.79
CA VAL A 125 -14.20 13.71 6.58
C VAL A 125 -15.15 14.91 6.37
N ASN A 126 -14.61 16.13 6.25
CA ASN A 126 -15.41 17.35 6.17
C ASN A 126 -15.68 17.83 4.73
N GLU A 127 -15.05 17.23 3.73
CA GLU A 127 -15.15 17.64 2.33
C GLU A 127 -16.28 16.94 1.56
N TRP A 128 -16.63 15.72 1.97
CA TRP A 128 -17.57 14.87 1.25
C TRP A 128 -18.87 14.61 2.02
N ASP A 129 -19.93 14.24 1.30
CA ASP A 129 -21.18 13.75 1.89
C ASP A 129 -21.02 12.26 2.28
N TRP A 130 -21.05 12.02 3.59
CA TRP A 130 -20.92 10.70 4.21
C TRP A 130 -22.23 10.17 4.76
N SER A 131 -23.36 10.84 4.53
CA SER A 131 -24.67 10.47 5.07
C SER A 131 -25.04 9.02 4.81
N ALA A 132 -24.69 8.47 3.64
CA ALA A 132 -24.91 7.06 3.31
C ALA A 132 -24.06 6.09 4.16
N VAL A 133 -22.81 6.45 4.45
CA VAL A 133 -21.91 5.67 5.32
C VAL A 133 -22.38 5.74 6.77
N VAL A 134 -22.75 6.94 7.24
CA VAL A 134 -23.31 7.15 8.59
C VAL A 134 -24.63 6.41 8.78
N ALA A 135 -25.52 6.43 7.78
CA ALA A 135 -26.77 5.67 7.82
C ALA A 135 -26.56 4.14 7.85
N GLY A 136 -25.40 3.67 7.37
CA GLY A 136 -24.96 2.28 7.50
C GLY A 136 -24.44 1.92 8.91
N ASP A 137 -24.24 2.93 9.77
CA ASP A 137 -23.69 2.78 11.11
C ASP A 137 -22.30 2.11 11.07
N TYR A 138 -21.44 2.65 10.20
CA TYR A 138 -20.02 2.30 10.11
C TYR A 138 -19.18 3.21 11.01
N GLY A 139 -18.22 2.62 11.74
CA GLY A 139 -17.34 3.35 12.64
C GLY A 139 -16.30 4.19 11.90
N LEU A 140 -15.97 5.36 12.45
CA LEU A 140 -14.96 6.25 11.91
C LEU A 140 -13.65 6.14 12.70
N TRP A 141 -12.56 5.90 12.00
CA TRP A 141 -11.20 6.19 12.43
C TRP A 141 -10.75 7.44 11.67
N VAL A 142 -10.37 8.51 12.37
CA VAL A 142 -9.98 9.76 11.71
C VAL A 142 -8.53 10.12 12.02
N ALA A 143 -7.80 10.60 11.02
CA ALA A 143 -6.49 11.20 11.22
C ALA A 143 -6.59 12.72 11.37
N TYR A 144 -6.18 13.21 12.54
CA TYR A 144 -5.95 14.64 12.80
C TYR A 144 -4.65 14.80 13.57
N TYR A 145 -3.60 15.24 12.88
CA TYR A 145 -2.31 15.43 13.51
C TYR A 145 -2.29 16.72 14.32
N SER A 146 -2.57 16.57 15.61
CA SER A 146 -2.52 17.64 16.60
C SER A 146 -1.09 18.00 17.01
N THR A 147 -0.13 17.13 16.67
CA THR A 147 1.31 17.33 16.88
C THR A 147 2.15 16.59 15.84
N ASP A 148 3.29 17.18 15.47
CA ASP A 148 4.30 16.56 14.60
C ASP A 148 5.12 15.47 15.32
N SER A 149 5.07 15.43 16.65
CA SER A 149 5.68 14.36 17.45
C SER A 149 5.16 14.29 18.88
N CYS A 150 5.24 13.12 19.51
CA CYS A 150 5.04 12.98 20.95
C CYS A 150 5.85 11.81 21.53
N ASP A 151 6.29 11.97 22.77
CA ASP A 151 6.95 10.91 23.55
C ASP A 151 5.87 10.17 24.36
N GLY A 152 5.47 8.99 23.88
CA GLY A 152 4.38 8.23 24.49
C GLY A 152 2.97 8.62 24.03
N TYR A 153 1.98 8.00 24.66
CA TYR A 153 0.58 8.18 24.31
C TYR A 153 -0.01 9.49 24.85
N TRP A 154 -0.88 10.12 24.04
CA TRP A 154 -1.66 11.31 24.41
C TRP A 154 -3.15 11.06 24.13
N PRO A 155 -3.85 10.31 25.00
CA PRO A 155 -5.23 9.90 24.76
C PRO A 155 -6.24 11.07 24.74
N ASP A 156 -5.86 12.21 25.31
CA ASP A 156 -6.66 13.44 25.33
C ASP A 156 -6.30 14.40 24.17
N ALA A 157 -5.64 13.90 23.12
CA ALA A 157 -5.32 14.67 21.94
C ALA A 157 -6.59 15.32 21.34
N PRO A 158 -6.54 16.61 20.96
CA PRO A 158 -7.72 17.30 20.47
C PRO A 158 -8.11 16.78 19.09
N MET A 159 -9.41 16.60 18.90
CA MET A 159 -10.02 16.30 17.60
C MET A 159 -10.86 17.50 17.15
N TYR A 160 -10.70 17.90 15.89
CA TYR A 160 -11.55 18.93 15.29
C TYR A 160 -12.97 18.38 15.03
N PRO A 161 -13.97 19.26 14.86
CA PRO A 161 -15.31 18.83 14.50
C PRO A 161 -15.31 17.97 13.23
N ILE A 162 -16.08 16.89 13.28
CA ILE A 162 -16.37 16.00 12.16
C ILE A 162 -17.80 16.26 11.71
N SER A 163 -18.04 16.34 10.40
CA SER A 163 -19.29 16.82 9.79
C SER A 163 -20.49 15.92 10.09
N ASP A 164 -20.47 14.68 9.58
CA ASP A 164 -21.65 13.81 9.51
C ASP A 164 -21.74 12.80 10.67
N TRP A 165 -20.64 12.52 11.36
CA TRP A 165 -20.61 11.61 12.50
C TRP A 165 -20.89 12.34 13.82
N ALA A 166 -21.60 11.67 14.74
CA ALA A 166 -21.77 12.18 16.11
C ALA A 166 -20.45 12.17 16.92
N GLY A 167 -19.49 11.34 16.52
CA GLY A 167 -18.18 11.16 17.14
C GLY A 167 -17.35 10.15 16.35
N ALA A 168 -16.03 10.25 16.44
CA ALA A 168 -15.15 9.21 15.91
C ALA A 168 -15.06 8.05 16.91
N SER A 169 -14.89 6.84 16.40
CA SER A 169 -14.58 5.67 17.22
C SER A 169 -13.09 5.62 17.59
N MET A 170 -12.24 6.12 16.69
CA MET A 170 -10.78 6.13 16.85
C MET A 170 -10.18 7.40 16.24
N LEU A 171 -9.09 7.88 16.84
CA LEU A 171 -8.31 9.03 16.37
C LEU A 171 -6.86 8.61 16.21
N GLN A 172 -6.30 8.81 15.02
CA GLN A 172 -4.85 8.87 14.80
C GLN A 172 -4.42 10.33 14.98
N TYR A 173 -3.66 10.61 16.04
CA TYR A 173 -3.36 11.99 16.43
C TYR A 173 -1.93 12.45 16.09
N THR A 174 -1.07 11.54 15.63
CA THR A 174 0.27 11.85 15.12
C THR A 174 0.80 10.68 14.30
N SER A 175 1.66 10.99 13.33
CA SER A 175 2.55 10.03 12.66
C SER A 175 3.99 10.06 13.20
N GLY A 176 4.25 10.92 14.19
CA GLY A 176 5.57 11.18 14.75
C GLY A 176 5.77 10.63 16.15
N GLY A 177 5.07 9.57 16.56
CA GLY A 177 5.15 9.03 17.91
C GLY A 177 6.46 8.31 18.20
N TYR A 178 6.96 8.47 19.42
CA TYR A 178 8.06 7.69 19.97
C TYR A 178 7.55 6.75 21.08
N LEU A 179 7.81 5.46 20.91
CA LEU A 179 7.55 4.44 21.92
C LEU A 179 8.80 3.56 22.11
N PRO A 180 9.09 3.10 23.35
CA PRO A 180 10.15 2.14 23.56
C PRO A 180 9.85 0.83 22.80
N GLY A 181 10.89 0.15 22.33
CA GLY A 181 10.75 -1.08 21.54
C GLY A 181 10.80 -0.88 20.01
N TRP A 182 10.81 0.36 19.54
CA TRP A 182 11.03 0.71 18.13
C TRP A 182 11.87 2.00 18.03
N SER A 183 12.81 2.06 17.09
CA SER A 183 13.77 3.17 17.00
C SER A 183 13.32 4.32 16.10
N ASP A 184 12.26 4.12 15.31
CA ASP A 184 11.73 5.12 14.38
C ASP A 184 10.35 5.62 14.82
N ARG A 185 9.70 6.43 13.98
CA ARG A 185 8.37 6.99 14.21
C ARG A 185 7.28 5.93 14.07
N LEU A 186 6.23 6.12 14.85
CA LEU A 186 5.00 5.33 14.82
C LEU A 186 3.78 6.23 14.75
N ASP A 187 2.77 5.76 14.02
CA ASP A 187 1.43 6.30 14.03
C ASP A 187 0.75 5.93 15.35
N LEU A 188 0.33 6.94 16.12
CA LEU A 188 -0.28 6.71 17.44
C LEU A 188 -1.76 7.05 17.44
N ASN A 189 -2.50 6.14 18.08
CA ASN A 189 -3.95 6.12 18.05
C ASN A 189 -4.55 6.03 19.43
N VAL A 190 -5.74 6.62 19.58
CA VAL A 190 -6.65 6.36 20.69
C VAL A 190 -7.97 5.84 20.17
N PHE A 191 -8.40 4.68 20.68
CA PHE A 191 -9.76 4.16 20.50
C PHE A 191 -10.60 4.60 21.69
N TYR A 192 -11.74 5.24 21.43
CA TYR A 192 -12.55 5.83 22.50
C TYR A 192 -13.39 4.82 23.29
N GLY A 193 -13.52 3.58 22.81
CA GLY A 193 -14.19 2.49 23.52
C GLY A 193 -13.31 1.77 24.55
N ASP A 194 -13.87 0.73 25.16
CA ASP A 194 -13.15 -0.22 26.02
C ASP A 194 -12.88 -1.55 25.27
N HIS A 195 -12.35 -2.55 25.97
CA HIS A 195 -12.06 -3.86 25.36
C HIS A 195 -13.32 -4.55 24.79
N ALA A 196 -14.49 -4.37 25.42
CA ALA A 196 -15.73 -4.99 24.95
C ALA A 196 -16.26 -4.29 23.69
N ALA A 197 -16.14 -2.96 23.62
CA ALA A 197 -16.44 -2.20 22.41
C ALA A 197 -15.50 -2.58 21.26
N TRP A 198 -14.20 -2.78 21.53
CA TRP A 198 -13.27 -3.31 20.51
C TRP A 198 -13.71 -4.67 20.01
N ASP A 199 -14.04 -5.59 20.94
CA ASP A 199 -14.49 -6.93 20.58
C ASP A 199 -15.75 -6.88 19.71
N ALA A 200 -16.70 -5.98 19.99
CA ALA A 200 -17.87 -5.80 19.14
C ALA A 200 -17.50 -5.37 17.69
N TYR A 201 -16.53 -4.46 17.51
CA TYR A 201 -16.03 -4.09 16.17
C TYR A 201 -15.29 -5.24 15.48
N ALA A 202 -14.58 -6.09 16.24
CA ALA A 202 -13.88 -7.26 15.72
C ALA A 202 -14.83 -8.44 15.39
N GLY A 203 -16.14 -8.29 15.61
CA GLY A 203 -17.13 -9.35 15.38
C GLY A 203 -17.40 -10.25 16.59
N GLY A 204 -16.96 -9.85 17.78
CA GLY A 204 -17.26 -10.50 19.06
C GLY A 204 -18.77 -10.68 19.25
N GLY A 205 -19.21 -11.94 19.32
CA GLY A 205 -20.62 -12.31 19.42
C GLY A 205 -21.27 -12.78 18.11
N THR A 206 -20.60 -12.65 16.96
CA THR A 206 -21.09 -13.19 15.67
C THR A 206 -20.92 -14.70 15.53
N GLY A 207 -20.10 -15.33 16.40
CA GLY A 207 -19.78 -16.75 16.34
C GLY A 207 -18.92 -17.15 15.14
N VAL A 208 -18.42 -16.17 14.37
CA VAL A 208 -17.49 -16.40 13.26
C VAL A 208 -16.14 -16.80 13.83
N THR A 209 -15.69 -18.00 13.47
CA THR A 209 -14.34 -18.47 13.78
C THR A 209 -13.41 -18.14 12.61
N PRO A 210 -12.21 -17.59 12.86
CA PRO A 210 -11.26 -17.35 11.79
C PRO A 210 -10.93 -18.64 11.04
N GLN A 211 -10.80 -18.53 9.72
CA GLN A 211 -10.32 -19.63 8.90
C GLN A 211 -8.79 -19.76 9.03
N PRO A 212 -8.15 -20.82 8.55
CA PRO A 212 -6.71 -20.79 8.37
C PRO A 212 -6.35 -19.56 7.53
N GLN A 213 -5.43 -18.74 8.02
CA GLN A 213 -4.96 -17.59 7.26
C GLN A 213 -4.45 -18.09 5.91
N PRO A 214 -4.86 -17.47 4.78
CA PRO A 214 -4.34 -17.86 3.48
C PRO A 214 -2.83 -17.86 3.57
N VAL A 215 -2.20 -19.00 3.26
CA VAL A 215 -0.75 -19.05 3.15
C VAL A 215 -0.41 -18.09 2.02
N PRO A 216 0.36 -17.01 2.27
CA PRO A 216 0.85 -16.18 1.19
C PRO A 216 1.49 -17.13 0.17
N ALA A 217 1.10 -17.02 -1.10
CA ALA A 217 1.87 -17.69 -2.15
C ALA A 217 3.34 -17.39 -1.87
N PRO A 218 4.27 -18.36 -1.98
CA PRO A 218 5.66 -18.12 -1.67
C PRO A 218 6.04 -16.82 -2.35
N GLU A 219 6.39 -15.82 -1.54
CA GLU A 219 6.97 -14.62 -2.09
C GLU A 219 8.09 -15.14 -3.00
N ALA A 220 7.95 -14.92 -4.31
CA ALA A 220 9.15 -14.69 -5.06
C ALA A 220 9.79 -13.55 -4.27
N GLN A 221 10.86 -13.87 -3.54
CA GLN A 221 11.72 -12.87 -2.95
C GLN A 221 12.25 -12.07 -4.13
N GLU A 222 11.44 -11.12 -4.58
CA GLU A 222 11.84 -10.14 -5.55
C GLU A 222 12.73 -9.23 -4.73
N ASN A 223 14.04 -9.44 -4.89
CA ASN A 223 15.08 -8.52 -4.45
C ASN A 223 14.50 -7.11 -4.53
N ALA A 224 14.67 -6.31 -3.46
CA ALA A 224 14.41 -4.88 -3.50
C ALA A 224 15.10 -4.28 -4.73
N GLN A 225 14.39 -4.26 -5.86
CA GLN A 225 14.79 -3.61 -7.08
C GLN A 225 14.28 -2.21 -6.89
N ASN A 226 15.22 -1.27 -6.88
CA ASN A 226 14.99 0.15 -6.68
C ASN A 226 13.81 0.65 -7.50
N THR A 227 12.62 0.63 -6.90
CA THR A 227 11.40 1.10 -7.54
C THR A 227 11.45 2.62 -7.52
N THR A 228 11.60 3.20 -8.71
CA THR A 228 11.53 4.64 -8.93
C THR A 228 10.18 4.96 -9.54
N THR A 229 9.62 6.13 -9.30
CA THR A 229 8.41 6.59 -9.99
C THR A 229 8.69 7.78 -10.89
N HIS A 230 7.96 7.88 -12.00
CA HIS A 230 8.00 9.00 -12.91
C HIS A 230 6.60 9.60 -13.06
N ILE A 231 6.45 10.88 -12.75
CA ILE A 231 5.20 11.61 -12.98
C ILE A 231 5.22 12.12 -14.43
N VAL A 232 4.30 11.62 -15.24
CA VAL A 232 4.17 11.97 -16.66
C VAL A 232 3.97 13.49 -16.81
N GLN A 233 4.78 14.10 -17.65
CA GLN A 233 4.70 15.53 -18.00
C GLN A 233 4.08 15.70 -19.39
N SER A 234 3.64 16.93 -19.69
CA SER A 234 3.14 17.26 -21.02
C SER A 234 4.21 17.02 -22.08
N GLY A 235 3.94 16.07 -22.99
CA GLY A 235 4.86 15.69 -24.08
C GLY A 235 5.67 14.43 -23.82
N ASP A 236 5.54 13.80 -22.65
CA ASP A 236 6.09 12.47 -22.42
C ASP A 236 5.30 11.41 -23.20
N THR A 237 6.00 10.33 -23.58
CA THR A 237 5.42 9.08 -24.06
C THR A 237 5.99 7.93 -23.25
N LEU A 238 5.26 6.81 -23.16
CA LEU A 238 5.74 5.65 -22.39
C LEU A 238 7.08 5.13 -22.95
N SER A 239 7.30 5.25 -24.25
CA SER A 239 8.56 4.93 -24.93
C SER A 239 9.70 5.87 -24.53
N ALA A 240 9.46 7.19 -24.50
CA ALA A 240 10.49 8.16 -24.10
C ALA A 240 10.85 8.02 -22.60
N ILE A 241 9.87 7.68 -21.77
CA ILE A 241 10.09 7.36 -20.36
C ILE A 241 10.92 6.06 -20.26
N ALA A 242 10.54 4.99 -20.96
CA ALA A 242 11.30 3.75 -20.96
C ALA A 242 12.77 3.95 -21.34
N ASP A 243 13.04 4.71 -22.41
CA ASP A 243 14.39 5.03 -22.86
C ASP A 243 15.18 5.83 -21.81
N ARG A 244 14.53 6.81 -21.17
CA ARG A 244 15.15 7.63 -20.10
C ARG A 244 15.64 6.77 -18.94
N TYR A 245 14.88 5.74 -18.59
CA TYR A 245 15.17 4.86 -17.47
C TYR A 245 15.83 3.54 -17.89
N GLY A 246 16.20 3.38 -19.17
CA GLY A 246 16.94 2.22 -19.65
C GLY A 246 16.14 0.92 -19.64
N THR A 247 14.81 0.99 -19.75
CA THR A 247 13.90 -0.16 -19.84
C THR A 247 13.13 -0.13 -21.17
N THR A 248 12.07 -0.94 -21.31
CA THR A 248 11.21 -0.98 -22.49
C THR A 248 9.81 -0.50 -22.17
N TYR A 249 9.10 0.10 -23.13
CA TYR A 249 7.72 0.55 -22.90
C TYR A 249 6.79 -0.63 -22.65
N GLN A 250 7.08 -1.81 -23.21
CA GLN A 250 6.31 -3.04 -22.96
C GLN A 250 6.45 -3.48 -21.51
N HIS A 251 7.68 -3.41 -20.98
CA HIS A 251 7.95 -3.67 -19.58
C HIS A 251 7.20 -2.67 -18.70
N LEU A 252 7.36 -1.36 -18.96
CA LEU A 252 6.61 -0.32 -18.24
C LEU A 252 5.10 -0.53 -18.34
N ALA A 253 4.55 -0.82 -19.53
CA ALA A 253 3.13 -1.05 -19.69
C ALA A 253 2.65 -2.27 -18.90
N SER A 254 3.45 -3.34 -18.87
CA SER A 254 3.12 -4.56 -18.13
C SER A 254 3.10 -4.35 -16.61
N ILE A 255 4.12 -3.69 -16.05
CA ILE A 255 4.22 -3.46 -14.59
C ILE A 255 3.25 -2.37 -14.11
N ASN A 256 2.84 -1.46 -14.99
CA ASN A 256 1.88 -0.40 -14.69
C ASN A 256 0.44 -0.72 -15.11
N GLY A 257 0.18 -1.91 -15.65
CA GLY A 257 -1.17 -2.30 -16.11
C GLY A 257 -1.73 -1.43 -17.24
N ILE A 258 -0.88 -0.79 -18.05
CA ILE A 258 -1.28 0.10 -19.14
C ILE A 258 -1.68 -0.75 -20.34
N ALA A 259 -2.98 -0.77 -20.63
CA ALA A 259 -3.54 -1.53 -21.75
C ALA A 259 -3.21 -0.94 -23.13
N ASP A 260 -3.13 0.40 -23.21
CA ASP A 260 -2.75 1.13 -24.42
C ASP A 260 -1.50 2.00 -24.12
N PRO A 261 -0.29 1.54 -24.49
CA PRO A 261 0.96 2.25 -24.25
C PRO A 261 1.07 3.65 -24.88
N ASP A 262 0.24 3.96 -25.87
CA ASP A 262 0.21 5.25 -26.53
C ASP A 262 -0.71 6.26 -25.82
N LEU A 263 -1.44 5.82 -24.78
CA LEU A 263 -2.40 6.62 -24.05
C LEU A 263 -1.99 6.78 -22.57
N ILE A 264 -1.05 7.69 -22.33
CA ILE A 264 -0.70 8.20 -20.99
C ILE A 264 -1.03 9.68 -20.89
N TYR A 265 -1.35 10.15 -19.67
CA TYR A 265 -1.77 11.52 -19.40
C TYR A 265 -0.82 12.24 -18.45
N PRO A 266 -0.60 13.56 -18.61
CA PRO A 266 0.15 14.34 -17.65
C PRO A 266 -0.43 14.20 -16.24
N GLY A 267 0.42 13.82 -15.28
CA GLY A 267 0.02 13.50 -13.91
C GLY A 267 -0.03 12.00 -13.61
N ASP A 268 -0.06 11.13 -14.61
CA ASP A 268 0.04 9.68 -14.39
C ASP A 268 1.36 9.34 -13.71
N ILE A 269 1.33 8.37 -12.79
CA ILE A 269 2.52 7.87 -12.12
C ILE A 269 2.92 6.57 -12.79
N ILE A 270 4.07 6.58 -13.45
CA ILE A 270 4.69 5.39 -14.03
C ILE A 270 5.68 4.83 -13.01
N VAL A 271 5.36 3.66 -12.47
CA VAL A 271 6.26 2.82 -11.70
C VAL A 271 7.36 2.32 -12.62
N ILE A 272 8.59 2.41 -12.14
CA ILE A 272 9.80 1.99 -12.83
C ILE A 272 10.54 1.06 -11.88
N ASP A 273 10.42 -0.24 -12.13
CA ASP A 273 11.24 -1.26 -11.50
C ASP A 273 12.36 -1.71 -12.45
N GLY A 274 13.21 -2.64 -12.00
CA GLY A 274 14.23 -3.21 -12.87
C GLY A 274 15.32 -2.25 -13.34
N VAL A 275 15.35 -0.99 -12.86
CA VAL A 275 16.47 -0.07 -13.05
C VAL A 275 17.66 -0.60 -12.26
N ALA A 276 18.38 -1.52 -12.89
CA ALA A 276 19.54 -2.17 -12.31
C ALA A 276 20.52 -1.09 -11.86
N SER A 277 20.55 -0.81 -10.55
CA SER A 277 21.55 0.03 -9.91
C SER A 277 22.89 -0.73 -9.76
N GLY A 278 23.17 -1.64 -10.70
CA GLY A 278 24.43 -2.34 -10.83
C GLY A 278 25.27 -1.60 -11.84
N SER A 279 26.23 -0.82 -11.34
CA SER A 279 27.20 -0.16 -12.20
C SER A 279 28.11 -1.19 -12.88
N GLY A 280 28.06 -1.25 -14.22
CA GLY A 280 29.17 -1.75 -15.03
C GLY A 280 29.11 -3.20 -15.48
N GLN A 281 27.92 -3.79 -15.69
CA GLN A 281 27.87 -5.03 -16.47
C GLN A 281 28.27 -4.75 -17.91
N THR A 282 29.07 -5.64 -18.47
CA THR A 282 29.51 -5.57 -19.87
C THR A 282 29.17 -6.86 -20.62
N TYR A 283 29.02 -6.72 -21.94
CA TYR A 283 28.73 -7.81 -22.85
C TYR A 283 29.71 -7.77 -24.02
N THR A 284 30.34 -8.92 -24.31
CA THR A 284 31.17 -9.08 -25.50
C THR A 284 30.31 -9.53 -26.68
N ILE A 285 30.26 -8.71 -27.72
CA ILE A 285 29.46 -8.93 -28.92
C ILE A 285 29.89 -10.23 -29.62
N GLN A 286 28.94 -11.12 -29.87
CA GLN A 286 29.15 -12.40 -30.52
C GLN A 286 28.85 -12.32 -32.02
N SER A 287 29.25 -13.36 -32.77
CA SER A 287 28.94 -13.43 -34.20
C SER A 287 27.42 -13.59 -34.38
N GLY A 288 26.81 -12.68 -35.15
CA GLY A 288 25.37 -12.66 -35.39
C GLY A 288 24.56 -11.79 -34.42
N ASP A 289 25.21 -11.13 -33.46
CA ASP A 289 24.52 -10.16 -32.60
C ASP A 289 24.18 -8.86 -33.36
N THR A 290 23.09 -8.24 -32.94
CA THR A 290 22.69 -6.87 -33.30
C THR A 290 22.44 -6.09 -32.01
N LEU A 291 22.51 -4.75 -32.06
CA LEU A 291 22.23 -3.96 -30.85
C LEU A 291 20.78 -4.18 -30.38
N SER A 292 19.85 -4.43 -31.31
CA SER A 292 18.46 -4.81 -31.02
C SER A 292 18.32 -6.16 -30.32
N SER A 293 19.03 -7.20 -30.76
CA SER A 293 18.97 -8.52 -30.10
C SER A 293 19.63 -8.49 -28.72
N ILE A 294 20.68 -7.68 -28.56
CA ILE A 294 21.33 -7.46 -27.26
C ILE A 294 20.41 -6.66 -26.33
N ALA A 295 19.78 -5.58 -26.80
CA ALA A 295 18.83 -4.79 -26.02
C ALA A 295 17.67 -5.65 -25.49
N GLY A 296 17.05 -6.43 -26.37
CA GLY A 296 15.98 -7.36 -25.97
C GLY A 296 16.45 -8.44 -25.00
N LYS A 297 17.68 -8.95 -25.15
CA LYS A 297 18.27 -9.95 -24.23
C LYS A 297 18.46 -9.42 -22.82
N PHE A 298 18.78 -8.13 -22.67
CA PHE A 298 19.07 -7.51 -21.39
C PHE A 298 17.96 -6.59 -20.88
N GLY A 299 16.78 -6.61 -21.51
CA GLY A 299 15.61 -5.85 -21.05
C GLY A 299 15.78 -4.33 -21.15
N THR A 300 16.62 -3.84 -22.07
CA THR A 300 16.87 -2.41 -22.29
C THR A 300 16.51 -2.00 -23.72
N SER A 301 16.75 -0.74 -24.09
CA SER A 301 16.48 -0.22 -25.43
C SER A 301 17.76 -0.04 -26.26
N VAL A 302 17.62 -0.08 -27.58
CA VAL A 302 18.72 0.18 -28.52
C VAL A 302 19.27 1.59 -28.33
N ALA A 303 18.38 2.56 -28.11
CA ALA A 303 18.74 3.95 -27.88
C ALA A 303 19.56 4.09 -26.58
N HIS A 304 19.14 3.43 -25.51
CA HIS A 304 19.87 3.41 -24.25
C HIS A 304 21.25 2.78 -24.40
N LEU A 305 21.37 1.59 -25.02
CA LEU A 305 22.66 0.94 -25.26
C LEU A 305 23.60 1.78 -26.13
N ALA A 306 23.07 2.40 -27.19
CA ALA A 306 23.86 3.23 -28.08
C ALA A 306 24.40 4.46 -27.33
N ALA A 307 23.55 5.14 -26.56
CA ALA A 307 23.94 6.29 -25.75
C ALA A 307 24.95 5.93 -24.67
N LEU A 308 24.72 4.82 -23.93
CA LEU A 308 25.58 4.34 -22.86
C LEU A 308 27.01 4.03 -23.33
N ASN A 309 27.16 3.62 -24.60
CA ASN A 309 28.42 3.19 -25.18
C ASN A 309 29.02 4.18 -26.20
N GLY A 310 28.36 5.32 -26.43
CA GLY A 310 28.79 6.30 -27.44
C GLY A 310 28.79 5.72 -28.86
N ILE A 311 27.87 4.81 -29.18
CA ILE A 311 27.73 4.20 -30.50
C ILE A 311 26.92 5.15 -31.38
N GLU A 312 27.58 5.78 -32.37
CA GLU A 312 26.93 6.72 -33.30
C GLU A 312 25.99 6.02 -34.30
N ASN A 313 26.35 4.80 -34.72
CA ASN A 313 25.55 4.00 -35.65
C ASN A 313 25.14 2.66 -34.99
N PRO A 314 23.91 2.55 -34.47
CA PRO A 314 23.39 1.33 -33.82
C PRO A 314 23.41 0.08 -34.69
N ASP A 315 23.41 0.23 -36.01
CA ASP A 315 23.42 -0.88 -36.97
C ASP A 315 24.85 -1.38 -37.27
N LEU A 316 25.88 -0.73 -36.72
CA LEU A 316 27.28 -1.07 -36.94
C LEU A 316 27.99 -1.36 -35.61
N ILE A 317 28.02 -2.65 -35.25
CA ILE A 317 28.77 -3.19 -34.11
C ILE A 317 29.72 -4.30 -34.57
N TYR A 318 30.83 -4.52 -33.86
CA TYR A 318 31.84 -5.52 -34.25
C TYR A 318 31.92 -6.68 -33.25
N THR A 319 31.98 -7.90 -33.78
CA THR A 319 32.20 -9.11 -32.96
C THR A 319 33.52 -9.01 -32.20
N GLY A 320 33.47 -9.30 -30.90
CA GLY A 320 34.61 -9.20 -29.98
C GLY A 320 34.68 -7.89 -29.20
N ASP A 321 33.96 -6.84 -29.62
CA ASP A 321 33.86 -5.60 -28.86
C ASP A 321 33.09 -5.83 -27.55
N THR A 322 33.50 -5.12 -26.50
CA THR A 322 32.85 -5.17 -25.20
C THR A 322 32.09 -3.87 -24.96
N ILE A 323 30.77 -3.97 -24.78
CA ILE A 323 29.87 -2.85 -24.52
C ILE A 323 29.30 -2.96 -23.10
N ARG A 324 29.00 -1.82 -22.49
CA ARG A 324 28.24 -1.70 -21.24
C ARG A 324 26.76 -1.96 -21.51
N ILE A 325 26.09 -2.61 -20.57
CA ILE A 325 24.65 -2.91 -20.67
C ILE A 325 23.82 -2.31 -19.52
N ASN A 326 24.48 -1.71 -18.51
CA ASN A 326 23.91 -0.86 -17.46
C ASN A 326 24.98 0.01 -16.77
#